data_AF-A0A372NUM0-F1
#
_entry.id   AF-A0A372NUM0-F1
#
_cell.length_a   1.000
_cell.length_b   1.000
_cell.length_c   1.000
_cell.angle_alpha   90.00
_cell.angle_beta   90.00
_cell.angle_gamma   90.00
#
_symmetry.space_group_name_H-M   'P 1'
#
loop_
_entity.id
_entity.type
_entity.pdbx_description
1 polymer ?
#
loop_
_entity_poly.entity_id
_entity_poly.type
_entity_poly.pdbx_seq_one_letter_code
_entity_poly.pdbx_strand_id
1 'polypeptide(L)'
;MSNSPELINILGIDQRIQKLMYKEVSVPSYLLDYNSVDEHWYPHPPCLVPLFLGQGASYKGVVKHFFCDREVTYVEYSLENGYISEIARNADQFITLMVLKMLITKDELTDEIISFCKQLDYTAYEAADQFVIDHGDDPAEFRHLPYFGKTLPFKYVKELSDYDGDFPSSIHILNTPAIVQNSSKYEIAADEKLKQTDNLPAWLTDGNDKKTLFYAYLANDQFKEAWFSLNSKGWSAEDTAEALTALKNKSDDEGLALVADNWIERWRRKLK
;
A
#
# COMPACT_ATOMS: atom_id res chain seq x y z
N MET A 1 6.68 17.55 3.45
CA MET A 1 7.48 17.26 2.25
C MET A 1 6.99 15.95 1.69
N SER A 2 6.37 16.03 0.51
CA SER A 2 6.00 14.88 -0.29
C SER A 2 7.22 13.97 -0.44
N ASN A 3 6.98 12.69 -0.69
CA ASN A 3 8.06 11.75 -0.98
C ASN A 3 8.98 12.32 -2.05
N SER A 4 10.30 12.16 -1.87
CA SER A 4 11.25 12.77 -2.79
C SER A 4 11.09 12.17 -4.19
N PRO A 5 11.32 12.95 -5.27
CA PRO A 5 11.24 12.44 -6.63
C PRO A 5 12.13 11.21 -6.86
N GLU A 6 13.31 11.15 -6.23
CA GLU A 6 14.20 9.99 -6.33
C GLU A 6 13.54 8.73 -5.76
N LEU A 7 12.92 8.82 -4.58
CA LEU A 7 12.19 7.71 -3.97
C LEU A 7 11.01 7.26 -4.84
N ILE A 8 10.25 8.20 -5.40
CA ILE A 8 9.09 7.86 -6.22
C ILE A 8 9.50 7.19 -7.54
N ASN A 9 10.63 7.62 -8.12
CA ASN A 9 11.17 7.00 -9.32
C ASN A 9 11.74 5.60 -9.04
N ILE A 10 12.47 5.39 -7.94
CA ILE A 10 13.04 4.07 -7.62
C ILE A 10 11.96 3.02 -7.30
N LEU A 11 10.81 3.47 -6.79
CA LEU A 11 9.64 2.63 -6.56
C LEU A 11 8.84 2.34 -7.84
N GLY A 12 9.19 2.97 -8.97
CA GLY A 12 8.51 2.77 -10.25
C GLY A 12 7.07 3.28 -10.26
N ILE A 13 6.74 4.32 -9.47
CA ILE A 13 5.39 4.88 -9.43
C ILE A 13 5.07 5.53 -10.78
N ASP A 14 3.89 5.21 -11.33
CA ASP A 14 3.43 5.71 -12.62
C ASP A 14 3.36 7.25 -12.64
N GLN A 15 3.84 7.86 -13.72
CA GLN A 15 3.91 9.32 -13.88
C GLN A 15 2.57 10.02 -13.66
N ARG A 16 1.44 9.36 -13.99
CA ARG A 16 0.10 9.89 -13.76
C ARG A 16 -0.20 10.03 -12.26
N ILE A 17 0.25 9.08 -11.45
CA ILE A 17 0.14 9.16 -9.99
C ILE A 17 1.09 10.24 -9.45
N GLN A 18 2.30 10.35 -10.00
CA GLN A 18 3.24 11.40 -9.63
C GLN A 18 2.65 12.81 -9.86
N LYS A 19 2.00 13.03 -11.02
CA LYS A 19 1.29 14.30 -11.33
C LYS A 19 0.29 14.68 -10.24
N LEU A 20 -0.45 13.70 -9.69
CA LEU A 20 -1.40 13.93 -8.60
C LEU A 20 -0.69 14.25 -7.28
N MET A 21 0.35 13.49 -6.94
CA MET A 21 1.11 13.68 -5.70
C MET A 21 1.80 15.05 -5.63
N TYR A 22 2.34 15.50 -6.76
CA TYR A 22 3.03 16.78 -6.88
C TYR A 22 2.10 17.94 -7.28
N LYS A 23 0.79 17.68 -7.34
CA LYS A 23 -0.27 18.68 -7.64
C LYS A 23 -0.11 19.35 -9.01
N GLU A 24 0.53 18.67 -9.97
CA GLU A 24 0.50 19.05 -11.38
C GLU A 24 -0.90 18.85 -11.97
N VAL A 25 -1.60 17.83 -11.47
CA VAL A 25 -3.04 17.63 -11.68
C VAL A 25 -3.72 17.67 -10.32
N SER A 26 -4.69 18.56 -10.17
CA SER A 26 -5.43 18.70 -8.91
C SER A 26 -6.45 17.57 -8.76
N VAL A 27 -6.42 16.89 -7.61
CA VAL A 27 -7.52 16.03 -7.19
C VAL A 27 -8.71 16.92 -6.79
N PRO A 28 -9.94 16.64 -7.27
CA PRO A 28 -11.12 17.41 -6.88
C PRO A 28 -11.32 17.46 -5.36
N SER A 29 -11.70 18.63 -4.84
CA SER A 29 -11.73 18.89 -3.39
C SER A 29 -12.76 18.07 -2.61
N TYR A 30 -13.76 17.51 -3.28
CA TYR A 30 -14.75 16.61 -2.67
C TYR A 30 -14.22 15.18 -2.49
N LEU A 31 -13.08 14.83 -3.09
CA LEU A 31 -12.40 13.55 -2.85
C LEU A 31 -11.47 13.65 -1.63
N LEU A 32 -12.07 13.65 -0.45
CA LEU A 32 -11.37 13.80 0.84
C LEU A 32 -10.45 12.64 1.22
N ASP A 33 -10.29 11.63 0.34
CA ASP A 33 -9.47 10.44 0.56
C ASP A 33 -8.05 10.55 0.00
N TYR A 34 -7.76 11.63 -0.73
CA TYR A 34 -6.54 11.77 -1.52
C TYR A 34 -5.79 13.07 -1.19
N ASN A 35 -5.78 13.48 0.07
CA ASN A 35 -5.06 14.67 0.51
C ASN A 35 -3.55 14.41 0.57
N SER A 36 -2.78 15.48 0.73
CA SER A 36 -1.33 15.37 0.87
C SER A 36 -0.96 14.71 2.19
N VAL A 37 -0.02 13.76 2.11
CA VAL A 37 0.64 13.13 3.25
C VAL A 37 1.52 14.09 4.07
N ASP A 38 1.66 15.34 3.62
CA ASP A 38 2.41 16.38 4.32
C ASP A 38 1.65 17.05 5.45
N GLU A 39 0.34 17.01 5.39
CA GLU A 39 -0.51 17.66 6.39
C GLU A 39 -0.41 16.93 7.71
N HIS A 40 -0.41 15.60 7.66
CA HIS A 40 -0.31 14.75 8.84
C HIS A 40 0.51 13.48 8.56
N TRP A 41 1.42 13.20 9.49
CA TRP A 41 2.10 11.91 9.59
C TRP A 41 1.55 11.09 10.77
N TYR A 42 1.23 9.83 10.52
CA TYR A 42 0.79 8.85 11.49
C TYR A 42 1.74 7.66 11.42
N PRO A 43 1.98 6.95 12.55
CA PRO A 43 2.82 5.77 12.54
C PRO A 43 2.33 4.70 11.55
N HIS A 44 3.23 4.22 10.71
CA HIS A 44 2.99 3.17 9.73
C HIS A 44 4.27 2.32 9.54
N PRO A 45 4.14 1.05 9.12
CA PRO A 45 5.31 0.21 8.86
C PRO A 45 6.17 0.79 7.74
N PRO A 46 7.51 0.69 7.81
CA PRO A 46 8.40 1.23 6.77
C PRO A 46 8.20 0.67 5.36
N CYS A 47 7.61 -0.52 5.21
CA CYS A 47 7.30 -1.09 3.91
C CYS A 47 6.15 -0.38 3.19
N LEU A 48 5.33 0.40 3.91
CA LEU A 48 4.33 1.27 3.32
C LEU A 48 4.96 2.62 2.98
N VAL A 49 4.87 3.03 1.72
CA VAL A 49 5.21 4.38 1.27
C VAL A 49 3.90 5.11 0.97
N PRO A 50 3.44 6.00 1.87
CA PRO A 50 2.18 6.70 1.70
C PRO A 50 2.26 7.70 0.55
N LEU A 51 1.29 7.67 -0.37
CA LEU A 51 1.18 8.63 -1.47
C LEU A 51 0.10 9.68 -1.17
N PHE A 52 -1.00 9.26 -0.55
CA PHE A 52 -2.11 10.11 -0.15
C PHE A 52 -2.62 9.77 1.24
N LEU A 53 -3.28 10.75 1.86
CA LEU A 53 -3.93 10.63 3.15
C LEU A 53 -5.42 10.93 3.04
N GLY A 54 -6.24 9.97 3.43
CA GLY A 54 -7.69 10.12 3.52
C GLY A 54 -8.20 10.40 4.93
N GLN A 55 -9.51 10.59 5.02
CA GLN A 55 -10.19 10.75 6.30
C GLN A 55 -9.99 9.52 7.20
N GLY A 56 -10.05 9.72 8.52
CA GLY A 56 -9.85 8.64 9.50
C GLY A 56 -8.41 8.11 9.56
N ALA A 57 -7.44 8.89 9.07
CA ALA A 57 -6.04 8.49 8.98
C ALA A 57 -5.83 7.23 8.11
N SER A 58 -6.53 7.17 6.98
CA SER A 58 -6.36 6.11 5.99
C SER A 58 -5.29 6.49 4.97
N TYR A 59 -4.17 5.77 4.95
CA TYR A 59 -3.15 5.94 3.93
C TYR A 59 -3.50 5.18 2.67
N LYS A 60 -3.38 5.85 1.52
CA LYS A 60 -3.33 5.21 0.21
C LYS A 60 -1.91 5.34 -0.31
N GLY A 61 -1.29 4.23 -0.68
CA GLY A 61 0.09 4.27 -1.14
C GLY A 61 0.53 2.97 -1.75
N VAL A 62 1.82 2.67 -1.66
CA VAL A 62 2.36 1.41 -2.15
C VAL A 62 3.08 0.64 -1.06
N VAL A 63 3.10 -0.68 -1.19
CA VAL A 63 4.00 -1.52 -0.39
C VAL A 63 5.20 -1.92 -1.23
N LYS A 64 6.40 -1.78 -0.64
CA LYS A 64 7.64 -2.31 -1.18
C LYS A 64 8.29 -3.21 -0.14
N HIS A 65 8.56 -4.46 -0.53
CA HIS A 65 9.45 -5.33 0.22
C HIS A 65 10.81 -5.40 -0.44
N PHE A 66 11.84 -5.09 0.35
CA PHE A 66 13.23 -5.27 -0.05
C PHE A 66 13.65 -6.71 0.22
N PHE A 67 14.69 -7.17 -0.48
CA PHE A 67 15.27 -8.51 -0.31
C PHE A 67 14.33 -9.69 -0.66
N CYS A 68 13.25 -9.42 -1.40
CA CYS A 68 12.44 -10.44 -2.05
C CYS A 68 11.86 -9.92 -3.37
N ASP A 69 11.52 -10.85 -4.26
CA ASP A 69 10.88 -10.55 -5.53
C ASP A 69 9.38 -10.43 -5.34
N ARG A 70 8.94 -9.26 -4.85
CA ARG A 70 7.52 -8.88 -4.79
C ARG A 70 7.25 -7.64 -5.62
N GLU A 71 6.12 -7.68 -6.32
CA GLU A 71 5.63 -6.55 -7.10
C GLU A 71 5.21 -5.42 -6.17
N VAL A 72 5.43 -4.19 -6.63
CA VAL A 72 4.86 -3.01 -5.97
C VAL A 72 3.37 -2.98 -6.29
N THR A 73 2.55 -2.90 -5.26
CA THR A 73 1.08 -2.85 -5.40
C THR A 73 0.51 -1.66 -4.66
N TYR A 74 -0.65 -1.17 -5.11
CA TYR A 74 -1.34 -0.06 -4.48
C TYR A 74 -2.23 -0.57 -3.35
N VAL A 75 -2.07 0.05 -2.19
CA VAL A 75 -2.69 -0.41 -0.96
C VAL A 75 -3.44 0.70 -0.26
N GLU A 76 -4.34 0.26 0.63
CA GLU A 76 -4.93 1.07 1.68
C GLU A 76 -4.49 0.56 3.04
N TYR A 77 -4.12 1.47 3.94
CA TYR A 77 -3.82 1.19 5.33
C TYR A 77 -4.60 2.16 6.23
N SER A 78 -5.64 1.64 6.88
CA SER A 78 -6.37 2.38 7.91
C SER A 78 -5.81 2.04 9.28
N LEU A 79 -5.50 3.06 10.08
CA LEU A 79 -5.09 2.90 11.47
C LEU A 79 -6.16 2.25 12.34
N GLU A 80 -7.44 2.43 12.00
CA GLU A 80 -8.57 1.80 12.71
C GLU A 80 -8.56 0.28 12.51
N ASN A 81 -8.35 -0.16 11.27
CA ASN A 81 -8.35 -1.57 10.92
C ASN A 81 -7.02 -2.26 11.28
N GLY A 82 -5.91 -1.52 11.26
CA GLY A 82 -4.59 -2.03 11.67
C GLY A 82 -4.00 -3.08 10.72
N TYR A 83 -4.46 -3.13 9.46
CA TYR A 83 -3.90 -3.96 8.39
C TYR A 83 -3.91 -3.22 7.04
N ILE A 84 -2.99 -3.63 6.17
CA ILE A 84 -2.78 -3.14 4.81
C ILE A 84 -3.58 -4.06 3.87
N SER A 85 -4.36 -3.46 2.96
CA SER A 85 -5.11 -4.17 1.92
C SER A 85 -4.63 -3.75 0.54
N GLU A 86 -4.40 -4.71 -0.33
CA GLU A 86 -4.24 -4.43 -1.77
C GLU A 86 -5.56 -3.97 -2.38
N ILE A 87 -5.58 -2.74 -2.91
CA ILE A 87 -6.76 -2.14 -3.55
C ILE A 87 -6.61 -2.02 -5.06
N ALA A 88 -5.39 -2.02 -5.60
CA ALA A 88 -5.13 -1.96 -7.03
C ALA A 88 -3.77 -2.57 -7.36
N ARG A 89 -3.69 -3.40 -8.41
CA ARG A 89 -2.47 -4.06 -8.90
C ARG A 89 -1.60 -3.12 -9.73
N ASN A 90 -2.17 -2.05 -10.27
CA ASN A 90 -1.47 -1.10 -11.14
C ASN A 90 -2.12 0.29 -11.09
N ALA A 91 -1.48 1.24 -11.78
CA ALA A 91 -1.92 2.63 -11.80
C ALA A 91 -3.27 2.82 -12.51
N ASP A 92 -3.57 2.05 -13.57
CA ASP A 92 -4.86 2.15 -14.25
C ASP A 92 -5.99 1.82 -13.28
N GLN A 93 -5.86 0.72 -12.53
CA GLN A 93 -6.82 0.34 -11.51
C GLN A 93 -6.94 1.38 -10.39
N PHE A 94 -5.81 1.92 -9.91
CA PHE A 94 -5.82 2.93 -8.87
C PHE A 94 -6.54 4.21 -9.33
N ILE A 95 -6.27 4.68 -10.56
CA ILE A 95 -6.97 5.84 -11.16
C ILE A 95 -8.44 5.51 -11.38
N THR A 96 -8.79 4.30 -11.83
CA THR A 96 -10.19 3.88 -11.96
C THR A 96 -10.95 3.96 -10.64
N LEU A 97 -10.34 3.58 -9.51
CA LEU A 97 -10.97 3.74 -8.19
C LEU A 97 -11.17 5.22 -7.81
N MET A 98 -10.26 6.11 -8.20
CA MET A 98 -10.45 7.56 -8.02
C MET A 98 -11.63 8.06 -8.84
N VAL A 99 -11.69 7.70 -10.12
CA VAL A 99 -12.76 8.09 -11.05
C VAL A 99 -14.11 7.52 -10.61
N LEU A 100 -14.16 6.25 -10.19
CA LEU A 100 -15.35 5.62 -9.62
C LEU A 100 -15.87 6.43 -8.44
N LYS A 101 -15.00 6.79 -7.49
CA LYS A 101 -15.40 7.62 -6.34
C LYS A 101 -15.92 9.00 -6.77
N MET A 102 -15.37 9.59 -7.82
CA MET A 102 -15.85 10.87 -8.36
C MET A 102 -17.25 10.75 -8.96
N LEU A 103 -17.48 9.72 -9.77
CA LEU A 103 -18.77 9.44 -10.39
C LEU A 103 -19.85 9.21 -9.33
N ILE A 104 -19.58 8.36 -8.33
CA ILE A 104 -20.51 8.11 -7.21
C ILE A 104 -20.79 9.37 -6.40
N THR A 105 -19.78 10.22 -6.18
CA THR A 105 -19.97 11.46 -5.40
C THR A 105 -20.79 12.51 -6.16
N LYS A 106 -20.68 12.53 -7.50
CA LYS A 106 -21.38 13.49 -8.35
C LYS A 106 -22.70 12.98 -8.91
N ASP A 107 -22.91 11.67 -8.87
CA ASP A 107 -24.04 10.97 -9.47
C ASP A 107 -24.18 11.20 -10.99
N GLU A 108 -23.08 11.57 -11.66
CA GLU A 108 -23.01 11.77 -13.12
C GLU A 108 -21.55 11.93 -13.61
N LEU A 109 -21.31 11.66 -14.89
CA LEU A 109 -20.09 12.01 -15.60
C LEU A 109 -20.08 13.51 -15.97
N THR A 110 -19.44 14.33 -15.13
CA THR A 110 -19.31 15.78 -15.35
C THR A 110 -18.10 16.17 -16.23
N ASP A 111 -18.10 17.39 -16.77
CA ASP A 111 -16.95 17.98 -17.46
C ASP A 111 -15.69 18.06 -16.57
N GLU A 112 -15.85 18.24 -15.26
CA GLU A 112 -14.76 18.22 -14.29
C GLU A 112 -14.09 16.83 -14.26
N ILE A 113 -14.90 15.75 -14.24
CA ILE A 113 -14.41 14.37 -14.25
C ILE A 113 -13.71 14.06 -15.58
N ILE A 114 -14.31 14.44 -16.72
CA ILE A 114 -13.72 14.25 -18.04
C ILE A 114 -12.38 14.99 -18.15
N SER A 115 -12.31 16.22 -17.67
CA SER A 115 -11.08 17.03 -17.67
C SER A 115 -9.98 16.40 -16.80
N PHE A 116 -10.34 15.94 -15.60
CA PHE A 116 -9.42 15.21 -14.72
C PHE A 116 -8.83 13.97 -15.42
N CYS A 117 -9.70 13.15 -16.03
CA CYS A 117 -9.28 11.94 -16.74
C CYS A 117 -8.34 12.27 -17.91
N LYS A 118 -8.65 13.30 -18.70
CA LYS A 118 -7.81 13.75 -19.83
C LYS A 118 -6.42 14.21 -19.39
N GLN A 119 -6.30 14.92 -18.26
CA GLN A 119 -5.00 15.37 -17.75
C GLN A 119 -4.10 14.21 -17.29
N LEU A 120 -4.71 13.08 -16.93
CA LEU A 120 -4.04 11.83 -16.56
C LEU A 120 -3.96 10.83 -17.72
N ASP A 121 -4.34 11.20 -18.94
CA ASP A 121 -4.39 10.28 -20.08
C ASP A 121 -5.22 9.00 -19.78
N TYR A 122 -6.24 9.10 -18.91
CA TYR A 122 -7.16 8.03 -18.58
C TYR A 122 -8.35 8.04 -19.53
N THR A 123 -8.50 7.00 -20.34
CA THR A 123 -9.50 6.97 -21.44
C THR A 123 -10.76 6.17 -21.13
N ALA A 124 -10.82 5.44 -20.02
CA ALA A 124 -11.93 4.52 -19.73
C ALA A 124 -13.02 5.14 -18.84
N TYR A 125 -13.16 6.46 -18.82
CA TYR A 125 -14.12 7.15 -17.95
C TYR A 125 -15.58 6.91 -18.36
N GLU A 126 -15.87 6.77 -19.67
CA GLU A 126 -17.23 6.42 -20.15
C GLU A 126 -17.61 4.99 -19.73
N ALA A 127 -16.66 4.05 -19.81
CA ALA A 127 -16.88 2.68 -19.36
C ALA A 127 -17.03 2.59 -17.82
N ALA A 128 -16.34 3.45 -17.07
CA ALA A 128 -16.50 3.55 -15.62
C ALA A 128 -17.86 4.15 -15.24
N ASP A 129 -18.34 5.16 -15.99
CA ASP A 129 -19.68 5.74 -15.81
C ASP A 129 -20.78 4.70 -16.10
N GLN A 130 -20.66 3.97 -17.21
CA GLN A 130 -21.57 2.88 -17.53
C GLN A 130 -21.57 1.79 -16.44
N PHE A 131 -20.41 1.46 -15.87
CA PHE A 131 -20.33 0.54 -14.72
C PHE A 131 -21.13 1.06 -13.52
N VAL A 132 -21.03 2.36 -13.19
CA VAL A 132 -21.80 2.97 -12.09
C VAL A 132 -23.31 2.88 -12.35
N ILE A 133 -23.75 3.10 -13.58
CA ILE A 133 -25.17 2.97 -13.96
C ILE A 133 -25.66 1.53 -13.76
N ASP A 134 -24.86 0.55 -14.18
CA ASP A 134 -25.27 -0.86 -14.20
C ASP A 134 -25.13 -1.54 -12.83
N HIS A 135 -24.12 -1.14 -12.04
CA HIS A 135 -23.68 -1.86 -10.85
C HIS A 135 -23.47 -0.97 -9.61
N GLY A 136 -23.56 0.35 -9.74
CA GLY A 136 -23.24 1.29 -8.66
C GLY A 136 -21.77 1.20 -8.25
N ASP A 137 -21.52 1.03 -6.95
CA ASP A 137 -20.19 0.86 -6.36
C ASP A 137 -19.99 -0.54 -5.73
N ASP A 138 -20.78 -1.55 -6.14
CA ASP A 138 -20.73 -2.89 -5.56
C ASP A 138 -19.37 -3.57 -5.83
N PRO A 139 -18.54 -3.82 -4.80
CA PRO A 139 -17.26 -4.50 -4.95
C PRO A 139 -17.37 -5.91 -5.54
N ALA A 140 -18.52 -6.58 -5.40
CA ALA A 140 -18.76 -7.90 -5.98
C ALA A 140 -18.76 -7.91 -7.51
N GLU A 141 -19.02 -6.76 -8.14
CA GLU A 141 -19.08 -6.60 -9.58
C GLU A 141 -17.81 -5.95 -10.17
N PHE A 142 -16.80 -5.63 -9.35
CA PHE A 142 -15.58 -4.96 -9.82
C PHE A 142 -14.83 -5.70 -10.93
N ARG A 143 -15.06 -7.00 -11.14
CA ARG A 143 -14.57 -7.73 -12.35
C ARG A 143 -15.05 -7.10 -13.68
N HIS A 144 -16.14 -6.33 -13.66
CA HIS A 144 -16.68 -5.61 -14.81
C HIS A 144 -16.19 -4.16 -14.91
N LEU A 145 -15.54 -3.65 -13.86
CA LEU A 145 -14.96 -2.31 -13.84
C LEU A 145 -13.75 -2.25 -14.80
N PRO A 146 -13.53 -1.14 -15.52
CA PRO A 146 -12.40 -1.01 -16.44
C PRO A 146 -11.06 -1.35 -15.77
N TYR A 147 -10.23 -2.15 -16.44
CA TYR A 147 -8.92 -2.64 -15.97
C TYR A 147 -8.93 -3.68 -14.84
N PHE A 148 -10.09 -4.04 -14.27
CA PHE A 148 -10.18 -5.04 -13.18
C PHE A 148 -10.46 -6.46 -13.67
N GLY A 149 -11.04 -6.64 -14.87
CA GLY A 149 -11.51 -7.95 -15.34
C GLY A 149 -10.44 -9.01 -15.59
N LYS A 150 -9.17 -8.64 -15.73
CA LYS A 150 -8.06 -9.61 -15.91
C LYS A 150 -7.34 -9.95 -14.60
N THR A 151 -7.06 -8.94 -13.78
CA THR A 151 -6.22 -9.06 -12.59
C THR A 151 -6.91 -8.36 -11.44
N LEU A 152 -7.73 -9.08 -10.67
CA LEU A 152 -8.48 -8.47 -9.58
C LEU A 152 -7.57 -8.25 -8.35
N PRO A 153 -7.58 -7.07 -7.72
CA PRO A 153 -6.88 -6.85 -6.46
C PRO A 153 -7.38 -7.78 -5.35
N PHE A 154 -6.49 -8.23 -4.47
CA PHE A 154 -6.82 -9.29 -3.53
C PHE A 154 -7.98 -8.95 -2.57
N LYS A 155 -8.20 -7.65 -2.27
CA LYS A 155 -9.34 -7.17 -1.46
C LYS A 155 -10.71 -7.56 -2.04
N TYR A 156 -10.81 -7.71 -3.36
CA TYR A 156 -12.09 -7.95 -4.06
C TYR A 156 -12.29 -9.40 -4.49
N VAL A 157 -11.28 -10.25 -4.28
CA VAL A 157 -11.31 -11.67 -4.64
C VAL A 157 -12.17 -12.46 -3.64
N LYS A 158 -13.00 -13.37 -4.16
CA LYS A 158 -13.85 -14.28 -3.37
C LYS A 158 -13.16 -15.61 -3.05
N GLU A 159 -12.39 -16.14 -3.98
CA GLU A 159 -11.67 -17.41 -3.85
C GLU A 159 -10.22 -17.26 -4.29
N LEU A 160 -9.29 -17.94 -3.60
CA LEU A 160 -7.86 -17.82 -3.90
C LEU A 160 -7.52 -18.18 -5.37
N SER A 161 -8.30 -19.05 -6.01
CA SER A 161 -8.12 -19.42 -7.42
C SER A 161 -8.28 -18.27 -8.41
N ASP A 162 -8.95 -17.19 -8.01
CA ASP A 162 -9.18 -16.01 -8.86
C ASP A 162 -8.06 -14.97 -8.71
N TYR A 163 -7.05 -15.24 -7.87
CA TYR A 163 -5.93 -14.34 -7.60
C TYR A 163 -4.61 -14.94 -8.10
N ASP A 164 -3.91 -14.16 -8.92
CA ASP A 164 -2.64 -14.53 -9.55
C ASP A 164 -1.44 -13.71 -9.02
N GLY A 165 -1.65 -12.89 -7.99
CA GLY A 165 -0.62 -12.02 -7.43
C GLY A 165 0.08 -12.57 -6.20
N ASP A 166 0.90 -11.70 -5.61
CA ASP A 166 1.74 -12.01 -4.45
C ASP A 166 1.29 -11.34 -3.15
N PHE A 167 0.14 -10.66 -3.12
CA PHE A 167 -0.35 -10.08 -1.87
C PHE A 167 -0.79 -11.20 -0.91
N PRO A 168 -0.48 -11.12 0.39
CA PRO A 168 -0.54 -12.29 1.26
C PRO A 168 -1.91 -12.58 1.85
N SER A 169 -2.81 -11.59 1.95
CA SER A 169 -4.15 -11.87 2.47
C SER A 169 -5.21 -10.83 2.08
N SER A 170 -6.47 -11.26 2.19
CA SER A 170 -7.65 -10.42 2.38
C SER A 170 -8.27 -10.73 3.74
N ILE A 171 -9.36 -10.05 4.12
CA ILE A 171 -10.08 -10.32 5.38
C ILE A 171 -10.61 -11.76 5.47
N HIS A 172 -10.78 -12.44 4.34
CA HIS A 172 -11.36 -13.77 4.27
C HIS A 172 -10.40 -14.82 3.75
N ILE A 173 -9.30 -14.45 3.10
CA ILE A 173 -8.43 -15.39 2.39
C ILE A 173 -7.00 -15.17 2.82
N LEU A 174 -6.29 -16.25 3.11
CA LEU A 174 -4.84 -16.26 3.28
C LEU A 174 -4.23 -16.92 2.04
N ASN A 175 -3.22 -16.29 1.45
CA ASN A 175 -2.53 -16.82 0.28
C ASN A 175 -1.68 -18.05 0.67
N THR A 176 -1.02 -18.66 -0.31
CA THR A 176 -0.19 -19.85 -0.14
C THR A 176 0.94 -19.62 0.88
N PRO A 177 1.43 -20.68 1.56
CA PRO A 177 2.53 -20.55 2.51
C PRO A 177 3.78 -19.87 1.94
N ALA A 178 4.08 -20.08 0.65
CA ALA A 178 5.23 -19.46 -0.02
C ALA A 178 5.11 -17.92 -0.08
N ILE A 179 3.89 -17.41 -0.34
CA ILE A 179 3.62 -15.97 -0.33
C ILE A 179 3.61 -15.43 1.10
N VAL A 180 2.98 -16.15 2.04
CA VAL A 180 2.95 -15.75 3.46
C VAL A 180 4.35 -15.64 4.05
N GLN A 181 5.30 -16.47 3.64
CA GLN A 181 6.71 -16.37 4.03
C GLN A 181 7.40 -15.07 3.59
N ASN A 182 6.82 -14.29 2.67
CA ASN A 182 7.37 -13.01 2.22
C ASN A 182 6.38 -11.86 2.53
N SER A 183 5.75 -11.91 3.70
CA SER A 183 4.78 -10.91 4.17
C SER A 183 5.15 -10.22 5.47
N SER A 184 4.71 -8.97 5.58
CA SER A 184 4.62 -8.20 6.81
C SER A 184 3.39 -8.61 7.61
N LYS A 185 3.47 -8.56 8.95
CA LYS A 185 2.30 -8.80 9.82
C LYS A 185 1.19 -7.76 9.60
N TYR A 186 1.52 -6.58 9.05
CA TYR A 186 0.52 -5.59 8.68
C TYR A 186 -0.27 -5.99 7.43
N GLU A 187 0.25 -6.86 6.56
CA GLU A 187 -0.47 -7.32 5.36
C GLU A 187 -1.37 -8.55 5.62
N ILE A 188 -1.38 -9.06 6.86
CA ILE A 188 -2.22 -10.19 7.28
C ILE A 188 -3.51 -9.69 7.95
N ALA A 189 -4.60 -9.66 7.18
CA ALA A 189 -5.94 -9.32 7.66
C ALA A 189 -6.65 -10.54 8.28
N ALA A 190 -6.47 -11.73 7.69
CA ALA A 190 -7.04 -12.99 8.17
C ALA A 190 -6.20 -13.66 9.27
N ASP A 191 -5.94 -12.95 10.37
CA ASP A 191 -5.05 -13.42 11.45
C ASP A 191 -5.45 -14.79 12.05
N GLU A 192 -6.75 -15.07 12.11
CA GLU A 192 -7.28 -16.36 12.57
C GLU A 192 -6.80 -17.55 11.70
N LYS A 193 -6.64 -17.32 10.39
CA LYS A 193 -6.16 -18.35 9.45
C LYS A 193 -4.65 -18.55 9.57
N LEU A 194 -3.91 -17.50 9.96
CA LEU A 194 -2.48 -17.59 10.20
C LEU A 194 -2.19 -18.61 11.30
N LYS A 195 -2.98 -18.63 12.39
CA LYS A 195 -2.84 -19.58 13.52
C LYS A 195 -2.98 -21.06 13.11
N GLN A 196 -3.58 -21.33 11.95
CA GLN A 196 -3.78 -22.69 11.41
C GLN A 196 -2.67 -23.10 10.44
N THR A 197 -1.69 -22.21 10.20
CA THR A 197 -0.59 -22.46 9.28
C THR A 197 0.59 -23.05 10.03
N ASP A 198 1.07 -24.21 9.57
CA ASP A 198 2.31 -24.80 10.08
C ASP A 198 3.54 -24.02 9.61
N ASN A 199 4.62 -24.02 10.41
CA ASN A 199 5.90 -23.40 10.06
C ASN A 199 5.82 -21.90 9.71
N LEU A 200 5.06 -21.14 10.50
CA LEU A 200 5.05 -19.69 10.38
C LEU A 200 6.44 -19.08 10.62
N PRO A 201 6.83 -18.08 9.81
CA PRO A 201 7.99 -17.26 10.12
C PRO A 201 7.89 -16.61 11.50
N ALA A 202 9.03 -16.53 12.21
CA ALA A 202 9.08 -16.01 13.58
C ALA A 202 8.59 -14.56 13.70
N TRP A 203 8.69 -13.76 12.64
CA TRP A 203 8.17 -12.39 12.60
C TRP A 203 6.63 -12.33 12.48
N LEU A 204 5.97 -13.38 11.98
CA LEU A 204 4.51 -13.46 11.90
C LEU A 204 3.86 -14.08 13.15
N THR A 205 4.63 -14.83 13.94
CA THR A 205 4.17 -15.47 15.19
C THR A 205 3.98 -14.44 16.30
N ASP A 206 2.83 -14.46 16.98
CA ASP A 206 2.57 -13.57 18.11
C ASP A 206 3.44 -13.93 19.32
N GLY A 207 3.74 -12.96 20.18
CA GLY A 207 4.50 -13.16 21.43
C GLY A 207 6.03 -13.17 21.28
N ASN A 208 6.57 -13.31 20.07
CA ASN A 208 8.01 -13.12 19.84
C ASN A 208 8.38 -11.64 19.91
N ASP A 209 9.47 -11.33 20.62
CA ASP A 209 10.08 -10.01 20.62
C ASP A 209 10.69 -9.69 19.25
N LYS A 210 9.99 -8.84 18.49
CA LYS A 210 10.38 -8.45 17.12
C LYS A 210 11.67 -7.65 17.08
N LYS A 211 11.98 -6.88 18.13
CA LYS A 211 13.22 -6.10 18.21
C LYS A 211 14.41 -7.05 18.37
N THR A 212 14.31 -8.01 19.28
CA THR A 212 15.36 -9.03 19.47
C THR A 212 15.54 -9.86 18.20
N LEU A 213 14.44 -10.30 17.56
CA LEU A 213 14.51 -11.02 16.28
C LEU A 213 15.20 -10.21 15.18
N PHE A 214 14.83 -8.94 15.01
CA PHE A 214 15.43 -8.05 14.02
C PHE A 214 16.95 -7.97 14.17
N TYR A 215 17.45 -7.68 15.38
CA TYR A 215 18.89 -7.54 15.60
C TYR A 215 19.64 -8.86 15.47
N ALA A 216 19.00 -9.99 15.82
CA ALA A 216 19.57 -11.31 15.58
C ALA A 216 19.71 -11.62 14.07
N TYR A 217 18.67 -11.35 13.27
CA TYR A 217 18.72 -11.52 11.83
C TYR A 217 19.73 -10.58 11.17
N LEU A 218 19.72 -9.30 11.57
CA LEU A 218 20.67 -8.31 11.09
C LEU A 218 22.11 -8.73 11.37
N ALA A 219 22.41 -9.27 12.56
CA ALA A 219 23.76 -9.73 12.92
C ALA A 219 24.26 -10.89 12.04
N ASN A 220 23.35 -11.72 11.51
CA ASN A 220 23.65 -12.88 10.67
C ASN A 220 23.49 -12.62 9.16
N ASP A 221 23.39 -11.34 8.75
CA ASP A 221 23.20 -10.91 7.35
C ASP A 221 21.91 -11.46 6.71
N GLN A 222 20.92 -11.80 7.54
CA GLN A 222 19.59 -12.26 7.13
C GLN A 222 18.66 -11.05 6.90
N PHE A 223 18.97 -10.26 5.85
CA PHE A 223 18.33 -8.96 5.62
C PHE A 223 16.83 -9.06 5.34
N LYS A 224 16.39 -10.10 4.64
CA LYS A 224 14.97 -10.33 4.36
C LYS A 224 14.18 -10.52 5.66
N GLU A 225 14.66 -11.41 6.52
CA GLU A 225 14.05 -11.73 7.81
C GLU A 225 14.10 -10.53 8.77
N ALA A 226 15.20 -9.77 8.75
CA ALA A 226 15.29 -8.50 9.47
C ALA A 226 14.23 -7.51 8.95
N TRP A 227 14.12 -7.32 7.63
CA TRP A 227 13.12 -6.42 7.02
C TRP A 227 11.69 -6.78 7.43
N PHE A 228 11.31 -8.05 7.40
CA PHE A 228 9.97 -8.45 7.82
C PHE A 228 9.75 -8.37 9.35
N SER A 229 10.79 -8.59 10.15
CA SER A 229 10.73 -8.38 11.61
C SER A 229 10.50 -6.91 11.97
N LEU A 230 11.15 -5.99 11.25
CA LEU A 230 10.94 -4.54 11.38
C LEU A 230 9.53 -4.13 10.94
N ASN A 231 9.01 -4.74 9.88
CA ASN A 231 7.65 -4.54 9.38
C ASN A 231 6.62 -5.43 10.11
N SER A 232 6.85 -5.72 11.38
CA SER A 232 5.87 -6.42 12.23
C SER A 232 5.28 -5.45 13.27
N LYS A 233 4.19 -5.85 13.94
CA LYS A 233 3.55 -5.03 14.98
C LYS A 233 4.42 -5.00 16.26
N GLY A 234 4.27 -3.94 17.05
CA GLY A 234 4.89 -3.82 18.39
C GLY A 234 6.12 -2.91 18.47
N TRP A 235 6.50 -2.26 17.38
CA TRP A 235 7.59 -1.28 17.38
C TRP A 235 7.12 0.10 17.82
N SER A 236 7.94 0.79 18.62
CA SER A 236 7.81 2.24 18.77
C SER A 236 8.36 2.94 17.52
N ALA A 237 7.99 4.21 17.32
CA ALA A 237 8.51 4.98 16.19
C ALA A 237 10.03 5.24 16.32
N GLU A 238 10.51 5.40 17.56
CA GLU A 238 11.94 5.55 17.85
C GLU A 238 12.72 4.27 17.54
N ASP A 239 12.26 3.12 18.04
CA ASP A 239 12.89 1.84 17.74
C ASP A 239 12.89 1.53 16.24
N THR A 240 11.80 1.89 15.54
CA THR A 240 11.71 1.75 14.08
C THR A 240 12.79 2.58 13.38
N ALA A 241 13.00 3.83 13.81
CA ALA A 241 14.02 4.70 13.23
C ALA A 241 15.44 4.18 13.48
N GLU A 242 15.72 3.67 14.68
CA GLU A 242 16.99 3.04 15.02
C GLU A 242 17.25 1.80 14.15
N ALA A 243 16.28 0.91 14.04
CA ALA A 243 16.37 -0.30 13.24
C ALA A 243 16.52 0.00 11.74
N LEU A 244 15.78 0.98 11.20
CA LEU A 244 15.98 1.45 9.83
C LEU A 244 17.40 1.96 9.59
N THR A 245 17.94 2.74 10.53
CA THR A 245 19.32 3.24 10.44
C THR A 245 20.31 2.07 10.46
N ALA A 246 20.12 1.09 11.33
CA ALA A 246 20.98 -0.08 11.44
C ALA A 246 20.94 -0.95 10.18
N LEU A 247 19.75 -1.20 9.62
CA LEU A 247 19.58 -1.97 8.38
C LEU A 247 20.16 -1.23 7.17
N LYS A 248 19.88 0.08 7.05
CA LYS A 248 20.45 0.95 6.01
C LYS A 248 21.98 0.93 6.03
N ASN A 249 22.61 1.00 7.20
CA ASN A 249 24.07 1.03 7.32
C ASN A 249 24.74 -0.32 6.97
N LYS A 250 23.97 -1.41 6.95
CA LYS A 250 24.47 -2.76 6.68
C LYS A 250 24.10 -3.29 5.28
N SER A 251 23.16 -2.63 4.60
CA SER A 251 22.71 -2.96 3.26
C SER A 251 23.23 -1.94 2.24
N ASP A 252 23.57 -2.40 1.04
CA ASP A 252 23.92 -1.54 -0.09
C ASP A 252 22.71 -1.19 -0.99
N ASP A 253 21.48 -1.50 -0.55
CA ASP A 253 20.25 -1.23 -1.30
C ASP A 253 19.86 0.27 -1.24
N GLU A 254 20.00 0.95 -2.39
CA GLU A 254 19.70 2.39 -2.53
C GLU A 254 18.23 2.71 -2.27
N GLY A 255 17.30 1.84 -2.70
CA GLY A 255 15.87 2.03 -2.48
C GLY A 255 15.49 1.95 -1.01
N LEU A 256 16.10 1.01 -0.28
CA LEU A 256 15.96 0.92 1.16
C LEU A 256 16.50 2.18 1.84
N ALA A 257 17.67 2.66 1.41
CA ALA A 257 18.26 3.88 1.99
C ALA A 257 17.34 5.09 1.85
N LEU A 258 16.72 5.26 0.67
CA LEU A 258 15.76 6.34 0.39
C LEU A 258 14.47 6.19 1.23
N VAL A 259 13.92 4.98 1.34
CA VAL A 259 12.76 4.70 2.21
C VAL A 259 13.08 5.01 3.68
N ALA A 260 14.23 4.55 4.16
CA ALA A 260 14.67 4.76 5.53
C ALA A 260 14.82 6.26 5.84
N ASP A 261 15.53 7.00 4.99
CA ASP A 261 15.75 8.44 5.19
C ASP A 261 14.43 9.23 5.18
N ASN A 262 13.55 8.94 4.21
CA ASN A 262 12.25 9.59 4.12
C ASN A 262 11.40 9.34 5.37
N TRP A 263 11.32 8.08 5.82
CA TRP A 263 10.54 7.70 6.99
C TRP A 263 11.08 8.37 8.26
N ILE A 264 12.40 8.30 8.48
CA ILE A 264 13.07 8.88 9.67
C ILE A 264 12.93 10.40 9.69
N GLU A 265 13.11 11.07 8.56
CA GLU A 265 12.98 12.52 8.48
C GLU A 265 11.57 12.98 8.83
N ARG A 266 10.55 12.29 8.30
CA ARG A 266 9.14 12.61 8.56
C ARG A 266 8.76 12.38 10.02
N TRP A 267 9.19 11.27 10.60
CA TRP A 267 8.99 11.00 12.02
C TRP A 267 9.65 12.08 12.91
N ARG A 268 10.90 12.45 12.65
CA ARG A 268 11.62 13.48 13.44
C ARG A 268 10.94 14.85 13.43
N ARG A 269 10.24 15.19 12.35
CA ARG A 269 9.49 16.45 12.25
C ARG A 269 8.25 16.49 13.14
N LYS A 270 7.64 15.34 13.41
CA LYS A 270 6.49 15.23 14.33
C LYS A 270 6.85 15.53 15.79
N LEU A 271 8.12 15.43 16.14
CA LEU A 271 8.64 15.74 17.49
C LEU A 271 8.94 17.22 17.70
N LYS A 272 8.85 18.05 16.65
CA LYS A 272 9.06 19.50 16.71
C LYS A 272 7.73 20.23 16.69
#